data_AF-A0A7S3IQK7-F1
#
_entry.id   AF-A0A7S3IQK7-F1
#
_cell.length_a   1.000
_cell.length_b   1.000
_cell.length_c   1.000
_cell.angle_alpha   90.00
_cell.angle_beta   90.00
_cell.angle_gamma   90.00
#
_symmetry.space_group_name_H-M   'P 1'
#
loop_
_entity.id
_entity.type
_entity.pdbx_description
1 polymer ?
#
loop_
_entity_poly.entity_id
_entity_poly.type
_entity_poly.pdbx_seq_one_letter_code
_entity_poly.pdbx_strand_id
1 'polypeptide(L)'
;QSGLYQKDLPVVNGEIKHSKFSLYLCFRKHMQSFLMEAAKNFEIIAWTSNQDDYAKELAAEVEAQLAPFKFDHVLSLEQQTQTKDKKFSVKTLDVLAGGRQEEDIIIVDPNMSNFAF
;
A
#
# COMPACT_ATOMS: atom_id res chain seq x y z
N GLN A 1 37.99 6.68 -11.80
CA GLN A 1 37.36 5.38 -11.52
C GLN A 1 35.85 5.58 -11.53
N SER A 2 35.20 5.33 -12.67
CA SER A 2 33.74 5.44 -12.85
C SER A 2 33.11 4.09 -12.54
N GLY A 3 32.46 3.97 -11.38
CA GLY A 3 31.84 2.73 -10.94
C GLY A 3 30.72 2.29 -11.89
N LEU A 4 30.83 1.07 -12.41
CA LEU A 4 29.92 0.41 -13.35
C LEU A 4 28.48 0.16 -12.81
N TYR A 5 28.10 0.71 -11.66
CA TYR A 5 26.90 0.29 -10.91
C TYR A 5 25.86 1.41 -10.67
N GLN A 6 26.10 2.63 -11.17
CA GLN A 6 25.19 3.75 -10.89
C GLN A 6 23.82 3.65 -11.59
N LYS A 7 23.71 2.83 -12.64
CA LYS A 7 22.46 2.67 -13.41
C LYS A 7 21.52 1.58 -12.88
N ASP A 8 21.98 0.74 -11.95
CA ASP A 8 21.23 -0.41 -11.44
C ASP A 8 20.74 -0.23 -10.00
N LEU A 9 21.09 0.90 -9.35
CA LEU A 9 20.57 1.20 -8.03
C LEU A 9 19.11 1.68 -8.13
N PRO A 10 18.21 1.15 -7.30
CA PRO A 10 16.82 1.58 -7.31
C PRO A 10 16.75 3.07 -6.96
N VAL A 11 15.93 3.82 -7.70
CA VAL A 11 15.67 5.23 -7.41
C VAL A 11 14.92 5.28 -6.08
N VAL A 12 15.53 5.91 -5.08
CA VAL A 12 14.89 6.19 -3.79
C VAL A 12 14.00 7.41 -3.96
N ASN A 13 12.70 7.23 -3.73
CA ASN A 13 11.68 8.26 -3.86
C ASN A 13 11.31 8.89 -2.51
N GLY A 14 11.48 8.19 -1.41
CA GLY A 14 11.14 8.67 -0.07
C GLY A 14 11.87 7.91 1.03
N GLU A 15 11.77 8.41 2.25
CA GLU A 15 12.35 7.79 3.44
C GLU A 15 11.35 7.85 4.60
N ILE A 16 11.06 6.69 5.20
CA ILE A 16 10.30 6.60 6.45
C ILE A 16 11.29 6.28 7.57
N LYS A 17 11.26 7.08 8.63
CA LYS A 17 12.00 6.80 9.86
C LYS A 17 11.08 6.14 10.86
N HIS A 18 11.09 4.81 10.88
CA HIS A 18 10.25 4.03 11.77
C HIS A 18 11.10 3.38 12.86
N SER A 19 10.86 3.78 14.11
CA SER A 19 11.67 3.36 15.27
C SER A 19 13.18 3.66 15.09
N LYS A 20 14.04 2.63 15.05
CA LYS A 20 15.51 2.78 14.91
C LYS A 20 16.00 2.55 13.47
N PHE A 21 15.09 2.36 12.52
CA PHE A 21 15.44 2.01 11.15
C PHE A 21 14.94 3.08 10.17
N SER A 22 15.74 3.34 9.14
CA SER A 22 15.33 4.11 7.97
C SER A 22 14.90 3.13 6.89
N LEU A 23 13.69 3.32 6.38
CA LEU A 23 13.12 2.53 5.29
C LEU A 23 13.05 3.42 4.06
N TYR A 24 13.73 3.01 3.00
CA TYR A 24 13.76 3.75 1.75
C TYR A 24 12.68 3.24 0.80
N LEU A 25 11.84 4.15 0.32
CA LEU A 25 10.77 3.84 -0.61
C LEU A 25 11.28 3.93 -2.04
N CYS A 26 11.02 2.89 -2.83
CA CYS A 26 11.30 2.85 -4.25
C CYS A 26 10.00 2.60 -4.99
N PHE A 27 9.51 3.59 -5.72
CA PHE A 27 8.26 3.49 -6.45
C PHE A 27 8.44 2.67 -7.72
N ARG A 28 7.44 1.81 -7.98
CA ARG A 28 7.39 1.07 -9.23
C ARG A 28 7.23 2.06 -10.39
N LYS A 29 7.90 1.77 -11.52
CA LYS A 29 7.73 2.57 -12.74
C LYS A 29 6.25 2.72 -13.07
N HIS A 30 5.84 3.95 -13.44
CA HIS A 30 4.45 4.32 -13.76
C HIS A 30 3.46 4.33 -12.59
N MET A 31 3.90 4.18 -11.34
CA MET A 31 3.03 4.21 -10.16
C MET A 31 2.21 5.51 -10.07
N GLN A 32 2.85 6.68 -10.25
CA GLN A 32 2.14 7.96 -10.17
C GLN A 32 1.04 8.08 -11.24
N SER A 33 1.37 7.82 -12.50
CA SER A 33 0.40 7.89 -13.60
C SER A 33 -0.73 6.88 -13.44
N PHE A 34 -0.43 5.68 -12.92
CA PHE A 34 -1.42 4.65 -12.64
C PHE A 34 -2.40 5.11 -11.57
N LEU A 35 -1.91 5.58 -10.43
CA LEU A 35 -2.74 6.03 -9.31
C LEU A 35 -3.59 7.26 -9.68
N MET A 36 -3.01 8.23 -10.37
CA MET A 36 -3.74 9.42 -10.83
C MET A 36 -4.83 9.10 -11.85
N GLU A 37 -4.63 8.10 -12.71
CA GLU A 37 -5.66 7.67 -13.66
C GLU A 37 -6.75 6.84 -12.98
N ALA A 38 -6.36 5.93 -12.08
CA ALA A 38 -7.30 5.10 -11.32
C ALA A 38 -8.22 5.97 -10.45
N ALA A 39 -7.67 6.98 -9.77
CA ALA A 39 -8.41 7.89 -8.89
C ALA A 39 -9.52 8.70 -9.61
N LYS A 40 -9.55 8.73 -10.95
CA LYS A 40 -10.66 9.36 -11.70
C LYS A 40 -11.95 8.55 -11.66
N ASN A 41 -11.85 7.23 -11.48
CA ASN A 41 -12.97 6.30 -11.60
C ASN A 41 -13.14 5.40 -10.37
N PHE A 42 -12.12 5.31 -9.52
CA PHE A 42 -12.10 4.45 -8.36
C PHE A 42 -11.76 5.25 -7.11
N GLU A 43 -12.40 4.86 -6.02
CA GLU A 43 -11.89 5.11 -4.68
C GLU A 43 -10.62 4.27 -4.46
N ILE A 44 -9.52 4.90 -4.03
CA ILE A 44 -8.22 4.25 -3.86
C ILE A 44 -7.92 4.06 -2.37
N ILE A 45 -7.95 2.79 -1.95
CA ILE A 45 -7.65 2.39 -0.58
C ILE A 45 -6.24 1.79 -0.50
N ALA A 46 -5.38 2.35 0.35
CA ALA A 46 -4.10 1.74 0.69
C ALA A 46 -4.29 0.73 1.83
N TRP A 47 -4.32 -0.58 1.52
CA TRP A 47 -4.44 -1.63 2.53
C TRP A 47 -3.13 -2.37 2.74
N THR A 48 -2.43 -2.07 3.83
CA THR A 48 -1.16 -2.72 4.19
C THR A 48 -1.36 -3.88 5.17
N SER A 49 -0.40 -4.80 5.24
CA SER A 49 -0.37 -5.89 6.24
C SER A 49 0.57 -5.57 7.41
N ASN A 50 0.74 -4.27 7.70
CA ASN A 50 1.59 -3.76 8.76
C ASN A 50 0.74 -3.08 9.83
N GLN A 51 1.36 -2.75 10.97
CA GLN A 51 0.72 -1.99 12.04
C GLN A 51 0.25 -0.61 11.55
N ASP A 52 -0.76 -0.06 12.24
CA ASP A 52 -1.46 1.15 11.84
C ASP A 52 -0.56 2.39 11.73
N ASP A 53 0.39 2.53 12.65
CA ASP A 53 1.38 3.61 12.66
C ASP A 53 2.23 3.61 11.37
N TYR A 54 2.80 2.45 11.04
CA TYR A 54 3.59 2.27 9.84
C TYR A 54 2.75 2.47 8.57
N ALA A 55 1.50 1.97 8.55
CA ALA A 55 0.61 2.13 7.40
C ALA A 55 0.35 3.61 7.09
N LYS A 56 0.09 4.41 8.13
CA LYS A 56 -0.14 5.86 8.02
C LYS A 56 1.11 6.61 7.60
N GLU A 57 2.27 6.30 8.18
CA GLU A 57 3.55 6.90 7.79
C GLU A 57 3.88 6.61 6.32
N LEU A 58 3.67 5.37 5.87
CA LEU A 58 3.88 4.98 4.48
C LEU A 58 2.94 5.71 3.52
N ALA A 59 1.66 5.76 3.84
CA ALA A 59 0.68 6.48 3.01
C ALA A 59 1.04 7.97 2.91
N ALA A 60 1.35 8.61 4.04
CA ALA A 60 1.72 10.03 4.08
C ALA A 60 2.96 10.33 3.23
N GLU A 61 3.99 9.47 3.30
CA GLU A 61 5.20 9.64 2.49
C GLU A 61 4.88 9.44 0.99
N VAL A 62 4.09 8.44 0.62
CA VAL A 62 3.66 8.24 -0.78
C VAL A 62 2.91 9.47 -1.31
N GLU A 63 1.96 9.98 -0.54
CA GLU A 63 1.19 11.16 -0.92
C GLU A 63 2.04 12.44 -1.03
N ALA A 64 3.03 12.60 -0.16
CA ALA A 64 3.95 13.74 -0.21
C ALA A 64 4.77 13.72 -1.51
N GLN A 65 5.23 12.54 -1.93
CA GLN A 65 6.03 12.38 -3.15
C GLN A 65 5.18 12.40 -4.43
N LEU A 66 3.89 12.08 -4.35
CA LEU A 66 2.99 11.95 -5.51
C LEU A 66 1.93 13.07 -5.61
N ALA A 67 2.13 14.21 -4.93
CA ALA A 67 1.18 15.32 -4.94
C ALA A 67 0.72 15.70 -6.37
N PRO A 68 -0.58 15.92 -6.60
CA PRO A 68 -1.65 16.10 -5.61
C PRO A 68 -2.39 14.83 -5.19
N PHE A 69 -1.88 13.63 -5.50
CA PHE A 69 -2.55 12.37 -5.16
C PHE A 69 -2.77 12.18 -3.66
N LYS A 70 -3.94 11.63 -3.29
CA LYS A 70 -4.32 11.23 -1.93
C LYS A 70 -5.04 9.88 -1.96
N PHE A 71 -4.79 9.05 -0.95
CA PHE A 71 -5.61 7.86 -0.71
C PHE A 71 -6.92 8.26 -0.05
N ASP A 72 -8.02 7.64 -0.44
CA ASP A 72 -9.32 7.88 0.19
C ASP A 72 -9.36 7.28 1.60
N HIS A 73 -8.74 6.10 1.75
CA HIS A 73 -8.59 5.41 3.02
C HIS A 73 -7.24 4.70 3.13
N VAL A 74 -6.77 4.56 4.37
CA VAL A 74 -5.59 3.77 4.73
C VAL A 74 -6.03 2.70 5.72
N LEU A 75 -5.83 1.44 5.35
CA LEU A 75 -6.13 0.28 6.18
C LEU A 75 -4.84 -0.44 6.54
N SER A 76 -4.82 -1.03 7.73
CA SER A 76 -3.68 -1.71 8.31
C SER A 76 -4.03 -3.16 8.64
N LEU A 77 -3.11 -3.83 9.34
CA LEU A 77 -3.31 -5.17 9.89
C LEU A 77 -4.49 -5.23 10.86
N GLU A 78 -4.82 -4.14 11.55
CA GLU A 78 -5.92 -4.09 12.52
C GLU A 78 -7.30 -4.29 11.88
N GLN A 79 -7.44 -3.98 10.59
CA GLN A 79 -8.67 -4.17 9.83
C GLN A 79 -8.73 -5.54 9.11
N GLN A 80 -7.77 -6.44 9.37
CA GLN A 80 -7.76 -7.78 8.80
C GLN A 80 -8.37 -8.80 9.74
N THR A 81 -9.07 -9.79 9.17
CA THR A 81 -9.60 -10.91 9.95
C THR A 81 -8.50 -11.93 10.18
N GLN A 82 -8.24 -12.24 11.45
CA GLN A 82 -7.29 -13.29 11.81
C GLN A 82 -7.95 -14.67 11.67
N THR A 83 -7.22 -15.63 11.09
CA THR A 83 -7.69 -17.03 11.01
C THR A 83 -7.89 -17.63 12.41
N LYS A 84 -8.77 -18.62 12.52
CA LYS A 84 -9.03 -19.33 13.78
C LYS A 84 -7.77 -19.94 14.42
N ASP A 85 -6.82 -20.37 13.59
CA ASP A 85 -5.54 -20.93 14.02
C ASP A 85 -4.46 -19.84 14.27
N LYS A 86 -4.80 -18.56 14.11
CA LYS A 86 -3.95 -17.38 14.29
C LYS A 86 -2.69 -17.35 13.43
N LYS A 87 -2.61 -18.20 12.41
CA LYS A 87 -1.42 -18.28 11.55
C LYS A 87 -1.41 -17.21 10.47
N PHE A 88 -2.57 -16.72 10.07
CA PHE A 88 -2.69 -15.78 8.96
C PHE A 88 -3.70 -14.67 9.29
N SER A 89 -3.47 -13.51 8.69
CA SER A 89 -4.42 -12.41 8.64
C SER A 89 -4.85 -12.23 7.20
N VAL A 90 -6.15 -12.04 6.99
CA VAL A 90 -6.75 -11.91 5.66
C VAL A 90 -7.55 -10.63 5.55
N LYS A 91 -7.42 -9.99 4.39
CA LYS A 91 -8.14 -8.80 3.98
C LYS A 91 -9.55 -9.20 3.55
N THR A 92 -10.47 -9.20 4.50
CA THR A 92 -11.88 -9.56 4.25
C THR A 92 -12.67 -8.34 3.82
N LEU A 93 -13.49 -8.48 2.76
CA LEU A 93 -14.30 -7.38 2.22
C LEU A 93 -15.33 -6.84 3.22
N ASP A 94 -15.65 -7.58 4.28
CA ASP A 94 -16.56 -7.17 5.36
C ASP A 94 -16.22 -5.80 5.96
N VAL A 95 -14.94 -5.44 6.07
CA VAL A 95 -14.55 -4.12 6.60
C VAL A 95 -14.88 -2.97 5.65
N LEU A 96 -15.07 -3.29 4.37
CA LEU A 96 -15.53 -2.38 3.33
C LEU A 96 -17.06 -2.40 3.19
N ALA A 97 -17.74 -3.29 3.92
CA ALA A 97 -19.20 -3.42 3.94
C ALA A 97 -19.82 -2.24 4.70
N GLY A 98 -20.24 -1.24 3.93
CA GLY A 98 -20.86 -0.03 4.45
C GLY A 98 -21.31 0.94 3.35
N GLY A 99 -21.44 0.43 2.11
CA GLY A 99 -21.76 1.24 0.93
C GLY A 99 -21.14 0.74 -0.38
N ARG A 100 -20.25 -0.25 -0.34
CA ARG A 100 -19.62 -0.86 -1.53
C ARG A 100 -20.23 -2.23 -1.80
N GLN A 101 -20.42 -2.57 -3.07
CA GLN A 101 -20.78 -3.93 -3.50
C GLN A 101 -19.50 -4.70 -3.83
N GLU A 102 -19.44 -5.99 -3.51
CA GLU A 102 -18.24 -6.81 -3.74
C GLU A 102 -17.84 -6.86 -5.23
N GLU A 103 -18.83 -6.86 -6.13
CA GLU A 103 -18.64 -6.85 -7.58
C GLU A 103 -17.95 -5.58 -8.12
N ASP A 104 -17.95 -4.50 -7.34
CA ASP A 104 -17.30 -3.23 -7.67
C ASP A 104 -15.90 -3.10 -7.05
N ILE A 105 -15.42 -4.12 -6.32
CA ILE A 105 -14.14 -4.07 -5.60
C ILE A 105 -13.06 -4.84 -6.36
N ILE A 106 -11.94 -4.17 -6.61
CA ILE A 106 -10.73 -4.77 -7.18
C ILE A 106 -9.62 -4.75 -6.13
N ILE A 107 -9.13 -5.93 -5.74
CA ILE A 107 -7.96 -6.07 -4.88
C ILE A 107 -6.72 -6.27 -5.75
N VAL A 108 -5.69 -5.44 -5.52
CA VAL A 108 -4.36 -5.60 -6.12
C VAL A 108 -3.35 -5.86 -5.01
N ASP A 109 -2.98 -7.11 -4.82
CA ASP A 109 -2.00 -7.51 -3.80
C ASP A 109 -1.10 -8.63 -4.37
N PRO A 110 0.24 -8.55 -4.20
CA PRO A 110 1.15 -9.56 -4.72
C PRO A 110 1.00 -10.93 -4.05
N ASN A 111 0.37 -11.02 -2.87
CA ASN A 111 0.18 -12.25 -2.13
C ASN A 111 -1.29 -12.68 -2.11
N MET A 112 -1.60 -13.72 -2.89
CA MET A 112 -2.94 -14.33 -2.95
C MET A 112 -3.47 -14.76 -1.58
N SER A 113 -2.62 -15.16 -0.63
CA SER A 113 -3.09 -15.58 0.70
C SER A 113 -3.75 -14.46 1.50
N ASN A 114 -3.57 -13.20 1.08
CA ASN A 114 -4.18 -12.05 1.75
C ASN A 114 -5.67 -11.91 1.41
N PHE A 115 -6.20 -12.60 0.40
CA PHE A 115 -7.59 -12.42 -0.05
C PHE A 115 -8.24 -13.68 -0.66
N ALA A 116 -7.50 -14.78 -0.82
CA ALA A 116 -8.07 -16.08 -1.21
C ALA A 116 -8.10 -17.03 -0.01
N PHE A 117 -9.29 -17.52 0.32
CA PHE A 117 -9.53 -18.68 1.17
C PHE A 117 -10.16 -19.80 0.34
#